data_AF-A0A2J4XWU9-F1
#
_entry.id   AF-A0A2J4XWU9-F1
#
_cell.length_a   1.000
_cell.length_b   1.000
_cell.length_c   1.000
_cell.angle_alpha   90.00
_cell.angle_beta   90.00
_cell.angle_gamma   90.00
#
_symmetry.space_group_name_H-M   'P 1'
#
loop_
_entity.id
_entity.type
_entity.pdbx_description
1 polymer ?
#
loop_
_entity_poly.entity_id
_entity_poly.type
_entity_poly.pdbx_seq_one_letter_code
_entity_poly.pdbx_strand_id
1 'polypeptide(L)'
;VQLNYGLNVLFDIPDSLGAKAALIVLSVIIATISVTSGVDKGIRILSELNVVLALGLILFVLFMGDTEFLLNALVLNVGDYVNRFMGMTLNSFAFDRPVEWMNNWTLFFWAWWVAWSPFVGLFLARISRGRTIRQFVVGTLIIPFTFTLLWLSVFGNSALYEIIHGNAAFAAEAVAHPERGFYNLLAQYPAFTFSASVATITGLLFYVTSADSGALVLGNFTSKLKDINS
;
A
#
# COMPACT_ATOMS: atom_id res chain seq x y z
N VAL A 1 -9.98 -1.99 -9.15
CA VAL A 1 -9.90 -3.32 -9.81
C VAL A 1 -9.64 -4.41 -8.78
N GLN A 2 -8.52 -4.37 -8.05
CA GLN A 2 -8.20 -5.35 -6.99
C GLN A 2 -9.33 -5.58 -5.97
N LEU A 3 -10.01 -4.54 -5.49
CA LEU A 3 -11.17 -4.71 -4.58
C LEU A 3 -12.36 -5.43 -5.21
N ASN A 4 -12.63 -5.23 -6.51
CA ASN A 4 -13.68 -5.99 -7.19
C ASN A 4 -13.30 -7.46 -7.30
N TYR A 5 -12.01 -7.77 -7.53
CA TYR A 5 -11.53 -9.14 -7.49
C TYR A 5 -11.68 -9.75 -6.08
N GLY A 6 -11.38 -9.00 -5.02
CA GLY A 6 -11.66 -9.41 -3.64
C GLY A 6 -13.14 -9.75 -3.42
N LEU A 7 -14.06 -8.91 -3.91
CA LEU A 7 -15.49 -9.21 -3.88
C LEU A 7 -15.89 -10.43 -4.70
N ASN A 8 -15.21 -10.67 -5.82
CA ASN A 8 -15.44 -11.83 -6.66
C ASN A 8 -15.08 -13.13 -5.92
N VAL A 9 -13.88 -13.20 -5.34
CA VAL A 9 -13.42 -14.42 -4.65
C VAL A 9 -14.12 -14.67 -3.30
N LEU A 10 -14.72 -13.65 -2.70
CA LEU A 10 -15.44 -13.76 -1.42
C LEU A 10 -16.95 -13.97 -1.55
N PHE A 11 -17.56 -13.38 -2.58
CA PHE A 11 -19.02 -13.26 -2.70
C PHE A 11 -19.54 -13.56 -4.11
N ASP A 12 -18.70 -14.07 -5.01
CA ASP A 12 -19.02 -14.33 -6.42
C ASP A 12 -19.55 -13.12 -7.21
N ILE A 13 -19.24 -11.90 -6.74
CA ILE A 13 -19.63 -10.66 -7.45
C ILE A 13 -18.80 -10.55 -8.74
N PRO A 14 -19.41 -10.45 -9.94
CA PRO A 14 -18.67 -10.41 -11.19
C PRO A 14 -17.70 -9.22 -11.29
N ASP A 15 -16.54 -9.45 -11.89
CA ASP A 15 -15.64 -8.37 -12.30
C ASP A 15 -16.27 -7.59 -13.47
N SER A 16 -16.87 -6.45 -13.14
CA SER A 16 -17.67 -5.68 -14.10
C SER A 16 -17.49 -4.19 -13.87
N LEU A 17 -17.72 -3.40 -14.92
CA LEU A 17 -17.70 -1.94 -14.81
C LEU A 17 -18.72 -1.45 -13.77
N GLY A 18 -19.88 -2.11 -13.67
CA GLY A 18 -20.91 -1.80 -12.67
C GLY A 18 -20.43 -1.99 -11.23
N ALA A 19 -19.79 -3.13 -10.92
CA ALA A 19 -19.24 -3.39 -9.60
C ALA A 19 -18.10 -2.40 -9.23
N LYS A 20 -17.23 -2.09 -10.19
CA LYS A 20 -16.18 -1.06 -10.03
C LYS A 20 -16.77 0.32 -9.75
N ALA A 21 -17.79 0.73 -10.51
CA ALA A 21 -18.48 2.00 -10.32
C ALA A 21 -19.18 2.07 -8.96
N ALA A 22 -19.86 0.99 -8.54
CA ALA A 22 -20.50 0.91 -7.24
C ALA A 22 -19.49 1.04 -6.08
N LEU A 23 -18.33 0.38 -6.17
CA LEU A 23 -17.25 0.51 -5.20
C LEU A 23 -16.73 1.95 -5.09
N ILE A 24 -16.58 2.66 -6.21
CA ILE A 24 -16.16 4.07 -6.23
C ILE A 24 -17.22 4.93 -5.56
N VAL A 25 -18.50 4.79 -5.95
CA VAL A 25 -19.61 5.56 -5.36
C VAL A 25 -19.71 5.32 -3.86
N LEU A 26 -19.65 4.06 -3.43
CA LEU A 26 -19.64 3.70 -2.01
C LEU A 26 -18.50 4.39 -1.27
N SER A 27 -17.29 4.34 -1.83
CA SER A 27 -16.12 4.93 -1.20
C SER A 27 -16.20 6.46 -1.10
N VAL A 28 -16.75 7.12 -2.14
CA VAL A 28 -17.02 8.57 -2.12
C VAL A 28 -18.03 8.92 -1.04
N ILE A 29 -19.11 8.14 -0.89
CA ILE A 29 -20.10 8.35 0.16
C ILE A 29 -19.46 8.22 1.55
N ILE A 30 -18.68 7.15 1.79
CA ILE A 30 -18.00 6.93 3.06
C ILE A 30 -17.02 8.08 3.35
N ALA A 31 -16.19 8.48 2.38
CA ALA A 31 -15.25 9.60 2.54
C ALA A 31 -15.99 10.92 2.82
N THR A 32 -17.11 11.17 2.14
CA THR A 32 -17.92 12.39 2.37
C THR A 32 -18.50 12.42 3.78
N ILE A 33 -19.05 11.31 4.26
CA ILE A 33 -19.57 11.19 5.63
C ILE A 33 -18.42 11.37 6.64
N SER A 34 -17.26 10.75 6.40
CA SER A 34 -16.07 10.88 7.24
C SER A 34 -15.60 12.34 7.37
N VAL A 35 -15.43 13.06 6.25
CA VAL A 35 -15.01 14.47 6.26
C VAL A 35 -16.04 15.38 6.94
N THR A 36 -17.34 15.14 6.72
CA THR A 36 -18.41 16.03 7.24
C THR A 36 -18.77 15.77 8.70
N SER A 37 -18.49 14.59 9.24
CA SER A 37 -18.88 14.20 10.62
C SER A 37 -17.90 14.63 11.72
N GLY A 38 -16.81 15.34 11.38
CA GLY A 38 -15.79 15.73 12.35
C GLY A 38 -14.59 14.78 12.32
N VAL A 39 -13.79 15.00 11.28
CA VAL A 39 -12.51 14.40 10.84
C VAL A 39 -11.62 13.79 11.95
N ASP A 40 -11.48 14.40 13.13
CA ASP A 40 -10.34 14.06 14.00
C ASP A 40 -10.44 12.69 14.69
N LYS A 41 -11.65 12.21 15.04
CA LYS A 41 -11.79 10.90 15.73
C LYS A 41 -12.02 9.73 14.77
N GLY A 42 -12.85 9.93 13.74
CA GLY A 42 -13.22 8.86 12.79
C GLY A 42 -12.02 8.38 11.98
N ILE A 43 -11.29 9.31 11.37
CA ILE A 43 -10.10 8.99 10.56
C ILE A 43 -9.04 8.30 11.41
N ARG A 44 -8.84 8.76 12.64
CA ARG A 44 -7.87 8.19 13.55
C ARG A 44 -8.19 6.72 13.83
N ILE A 45 -9.43 6.40 14.20
CA ILE A 45 -9.84 5.02 14.50
C ILE A 45 -9.73 4.14 13.24
N LEU A 46 -10.21 4.62 12.09
CA LEU A 46 -10.12 3.87 10.83
C LEU A 46 -8.67 3.63 10.41
N SER A 47 -7.79 4.62 10.58
CA SER A 47 -6.37 4.50 10.25
C SER A 47 -5.63 3.58 11.22
N GLU A 48 -5.89 3.68 12.52
CA GLU A 48 -5.32 2.78 13.54
C GLU A 48 -5.77 1.33 13.30
N LEU A 49 -7.07 1.11 13.04
CA LEU A 49 -7.61 -0.21 12.68
C LEU A 49 -6.93 -0.74 11.42
N ASN A 50 -6.79 0.08 10.38
CA ASN A 50 -6.20 -0.33 9.12
C ASN A 50 -4.73 -0.76 9.29
N VAL A 51 -3.94 -0.03 10.09
CA VAL A 51 -2.56 -0.42 10.43
C VAL A 51 -2.53 -1.75 11.18
N VAL A 52 -3.42 -1.94 12.16
CA VAL A 52 -3.51 -3.21 12.91
C VAL A 52 -3.87 -4.38 12.01
N LEU A 53 -4.85 -4.21 11.10
CA LEU A 53 -5.24 -5.25 10.15
C LEU A 53 -4.11 -5.58 9.16
N ALA A 54 -3.42 -4.56 8.64
CA ALA A 54 -2.29 -4.75 7.74
C ALA A 54 -1.11 -5.48 8.43
N LEU A 55 -0.78 -5.10 9.68
CA LEU A 55 0.22 -5.82 10.48
C LEU A 55 -0.25 -7.24 10.80
N GLY A 56 -1.53 -7.43 11.10
CA GLY A 56 -2.14 -8.74 11.29
C GLY A 56 -1.99 -9.64 10.06
N LEU A 57 -2.18 -9.10 8.86
CA LEU A 57 -1.96 -9.82 7.60
C LEU A 57 -0.48 -10.19 7.39
N ILE A 58 0.45 -9.27 7.68
CA ILE A 58 1.88 -9.56 7.64
C ILE A 58 2.21 -10.73 8.58
N LEU A 59 1.76 -10.67 9.83
CA LEU A 59 2.01 -11.72 10.82
C LEU A 59 1.35 -13.04 10.42
N PHE A 60 0.13 -12.98 9.88
CA PHE A 60 -0.56 -14.15 9.38
C PHE A 60 0.25 -14.88 8.29
N VAL A 61 0.69 -14.16 7.25
CA VAL A 61 1.49 -14.76 6.17
C VAL A 61 2.86 -15.22 6.68
N LEU A 62 3.48 -14.47 7.59
CA LEU A 62 4.77 -14.82 8.18
C LEU A 62 4.71 -16.15 8.94
N PHE A 63 3.68 -16.38 9.76
CA PHE A 63 3.57 -17.57 10.61
C PHE A 63 2.86 -18.74 9.94
N MET A 64 1.98 -18.48 8.97
CA MET A 64 1.30 -19.55 8.22
C MET A 64 2.10 -20.01 6.98
N GLY A 65 3.15 -19.27 6.61
CA GLY A 65 4.11 -19.66 5.57
C GLY A 65 5.39 -20.26 6.16
N ASP A 66 6.43 -20.33 5.34
CA ASP A 66 7.77 -20.69 5.80
C ASP A 66 8.41 -19.50 6.55
N THR A 67 8.20 -19.48 7.88
CA THR A 67 8.70 -18.40 8.75
C THR A 67 10.21 -18.28 8.70
N GLU A 68 10.95 -19.39 8.66
CA GLU A 68 12.41 -19.37 8.64
C GLU A 68 12.90 -18.73 7.34
N PHE A 69 12.35 -19.17 6.21
CA PHE A 69 12.65 -18.57 4.91
C PHE A 69 12.33 -17.07 4.89
N LEU A 70 11.15 -16.65 5.35
CA LEU A 70 10.73 -15.25 5.30
C LEU A 70 11.58 -14.33 6.19
N LEU A 71 11.99 -14.79 7.37
CA LEU A 71 12.88 -14.03 8.25
C LEU A 71 14.31 -13.93 7.67
N ASN A 72 14.83 -15.02 7.11
CA ASN A 72 16.13 -15.00 6.43
C ASN A 72 16.10 -14.09 5.19
N ALA A 73 15.04 -14.16 4.40
CA ALA A 73 14.86 -13.33 3.22
C ALA A 73 14.66 -11.84 3.57
N LEU A 74 14.02 -11.53 4.71
CA LEU A 74 13.94 -10.16 5.22
C LEU A 74 15.32 -9.58 5.52
N VAL A 75 16.19 -10.34 6.21
CA VAL A 75 17.57 -9.92 6.49
C VAL A 75 18.35 -9.72 5.19
N LEU A 76 18.19 -10.63 4.22
CA LEU A 76 18.81 -10.51 2.91
C LEU A 76 18.33 -9.26 2.16
N ASN A 77 17.03 -9.00 2.12
CA ASN A 77 16.44 -7.83 1.46
C ASN A 77 16.97 -6.51 2.04
N VAL A 78 17.18 -6.44 3.36
CA VAL A 78 17.81 -5.27 4.00
C VAL A 78 19.25 -5.10 3.51
N GLY A 79 20.03 -6.18 3.50
CA GLY A 79 21.41 -6.17 3.01
C GLY A 79 21.50 -5.75 1.54
N ASP A 80 20.65 -6.31 0.70
CA ASP A 80 20.57 -6.00 -0.74
C ASP A 80 20.17 -4.55 -0.99
N TYR A 81 19.17 -4.03 -0.26
CA TYR A 81 18.77 -2.64 -0.39
C TYR A 81 19.94 -1.69 -0.10
N VAL A 82 20.65 -1.91 1.02
CA VAL A 82 21.79 -1.08 1.41
C VAL A 82 22.94 -1.20 0.41
N ASN A 83 23.26 -2.42 -0.04
CA ASN A 83 24.34 -2.68 -0.97
C ASN A 83 24.08 -2.01 -2.34
N ARG A 84 22.84 -2.10 -2.84
CA ARG A 84 22.48 -1.66 -4.19
C ARG A 84 22.01 -0.21 -4.25
N PHE A 85 21.74 0.45 -3.12
CA PHE A 85 21.14 1.77 -3.04
C PHE A 85 21.83 2.79 -3.97
N MET A 86 23.12 3.05 -3.75
CA MET A 86 23.86 4.04 -4.54
C MET A 86 23.92 3.69 -6.03
N GLY A 87 24.13 2.40 -6.34
CA GLY A 87 24.17 1.90 -7.71
C GLY A 87 22.86 2.10 -8.44
N MET A 88 21.72 1.81 -7.79
CA MET A 88 20.40 2.00 -8.38
C MET A 88 20.01 3.48 -8.48
N THR A 89 20.33 4.29 -7.47
CA THR A 89 20.03 5.74 -7.48
C THR A 89 20.74 6.48 -8.60
N LEU A 90 21.98 6.11 -8.92
CA LEU A 90 22.81 6.78 -9.93
C LEU A 90 22.76 6.12 -11.31
N ASN A 91 22.02 5.02 -11.47
CA ASN A 91 21.96 4.31 -12.74
C ASN A 91 21.11 5.07 -13.76
N SER A 92 21.79 5.76 -14.69
CA SER A 92 21.18 6.46 -15.82
C SER A 92 20.98 5.60 -17.06
N PHE A 93 21.38 4.32 -17.01
CA PHE A 93 21.31 3.38 -18.15
C PHE A 93 21.97 3.93 -19.43
N ALA A 94 23.20 4.44 -19.30
CA ALA A 94 23.91 5.13 -20.39
C ALA A 94 24.28 4.22 -21.58
N PHE A 95 24.44 2.92 -21.36
CA PHE A 95 24.91 1.97 -22.37
C PHE A 95 23.83 1.02 -22.88
N ASP A 96 22.87 0.65 -22.03
CA ASP A 96 21.72 -0.20 -22.38
C ASP A 96 20.50 0.32 -21.63
N ARG A 97 19.53 0.87 -22.37
CA ARG A 97 18.40 1.62 -21.81
C ARG A 97 17.10 0.83 -21.94
N PRO A 98 16.61 0.19 -20.87
CA PRO A 98 15.37 -0.57 -20.90
C PRO A 98 14.18 0.38 -20.75
N VAL A 99 13.83 1.11 -21.82
CA VAL A 99 12.83 2.20 -21.81
C VAL A 99 11.48 1.73 -21.26
N GLU A 100 10.96 0.60 -21.71
CA GLU A 100 9.66 0.08 -21.28
C GLU A 100 9.65 -0.26 -19.78
N TRP A 101 10.63 -1.02 -19.30
CA TRP A 101 10.77 -1.35 -17.89
C TRP A 101 10.92 -0.08 -17.04
N MET A 102 11.76 0.86 -17.48
CA MET A 102 12.00 2.09 -16.74
C MET A 102 10.73 2.96 -16.65
N ASN A 103 9.94 3.02 -17.73
CA ASN A 103 8.66 3.71 -17.74
C ASN A 103 7.64 3.03 -16.81
N ASN A 104 7.54 1.70 -16.82
CA ASN A 104 6.56 0.95 -16.03
C ASN A 104 6.91 0.88 -14.54
N TRP A 105 8.19 1.05 -14.18
CA TRP A 105 8.69 0.95 -12.82
C TRP A 105 9.25 2.29 -12.33
N THR A 106 10.55 2.50 -12.53
CA THR A 106 11.30 3.58 -11.86
C THR A 106 10.69 4.96 -12.12
N LEU A 107 10.47 5.32 -13.39
CA LEU A 107 9.92 6.64 -13.73
C LEU A 107 8.46 6.80 -13.34
N PHE A 108 7.64 5.74 -13.47
CA PHE A 108 6.26 5.76 -13.01
C PHE A 108 6.18 6.05 -11.51
N PHE A 109 6.94 5.32 -10.68
CA PHE A 109 6.94 5.56 -9.24
C PHE A 109 7.50 6.92 -8.88
N TRP A 110 8.58 7.40 -9.52
CA TRP A 110 9.08 8.76 -9.30
C TRP A 110 8.02 9.83 -9.62
N ALA A 111 7.38 9.74 -10.79
CA ALA A 111 6.34 10.69 -11.18
C ALA A 111 5.13 10.63 -10.23
N TRP A 112 4.72 9.42 -9.82
CA TRP A 112 3.65 9.23 -8.84
C TRP A 112 4.01 9.90 -7.51
N TRP A 113 5.16 9.59 -6.91
CA TRP A 113 5.55 10.14 -5.62
C TRP A 113 5.67 11.66 -5.64
N VAL A 114 6.20 12.23 -6.73
CA VAL A 114 6.26 13.69 -6.91
C VAL A 114 4.85 14.29 -6.95
N ALA A 115 3.94 13.71 -7.72
CA ALA A 115 2.55 14.19 -7.82
C ALA A 115 1.80 14.14 -6.47
N TRP A 116 2.12 13.17 -5.61
CA TRP A 116 1.51 13.01 -4.29
C TRP A 116 2.21 13.81 -3.18
N SER A 117 3.43 14.30 -3.42
CA SER A 117 4.22 15.01 -2.41
C SER A 117 3.55 16.23 -1.78
N PRO A 118 2.76 17.08 -2.46
CA PRO A 118 2.11 18.23 -1.82
C PRO A 118 1.07 17.79 -0.79
N PHE A 119 0.32 16.73 -1.13
CA PHE A 119 -0.70 16.15 -0.27
C PHE A 119 -0.07 15.51 0.98
N VAL A 120 0.91 14.64 0.77
CA VAL A 120 1.60 13.93 1.85
C VAL A 120 2.38 14.90 2.75
N GLY A 121 3.05 15.88 2.16
CA GLY A 121 3.82 16.89 2.89
C GLY A 121 2.97 17.73 3.84
N LEU A 122 1.80 18.21 3.40
CA LEU A 122 0.90 18.98 4.25
C LEU A 122 0.32 18.13 5.39
N PHE A 123 -0.06 16.88 5.09
CA PHE A 123 -0.53 15.93 6.10
C PHE A 123 0.52 15.70 7.19
N LEU A 124 1.75 15.36 6.77
CA LEU A 124 2.87 15.12 7.70
C LEU A 124 3.19 16.36 8.53
N ALA A 125 3.17 17.56 7.94
CA ALA A 125 3.39 18.81 8.67
C ALA A 125 2.32 19.03 9.75
N ARG A 126 1.05 18.77 9.43
CA ARG A 126 -0.08 18.94 10.35
C ARG A 126 0.02 18.03 11.57
N ILE A 127 0.34 16.74 11.36
CA ILE A 127 0.44 15.77 12.46
C ILE A 127 1.76 15.87 13.26
N SER A 128 2.72 16.66 12.78
CA SER A 128 4.06 16.79 13.39
C SER A 128 4.24 18.07 14.21
N ARG A 129 3.15 18.76 14.57
CA ARG A 129 3.21 19.97 15.42
C ARG A 129 3.92 19.66 16.75
N GLY A 130 4.88 20.50 17.13
CA GLY A 130 5.66 20.35 18.36
C GLY A 130 6.85 19.38 18.27
N ARG A 131 7.13 18.80 17.09
CA ARG A 131 8.33 18.00 16.85
C ARG A 131 9.49 18.88 16.39
N THR A 132 10.71 18.50 16.76
CA THR A 132 11.92 19.08 16.16
C THR A 132 12.05 18.64 14.70
N ILE A 133 12.75 19.42 13.88
CA ILE A 133 13.04 19.06 12.48
C ILE A 133 13.71 17.67 12.40
N ARG A 134 14.64 17.37 13.33
CA ARG A 134 15.30 16.06 13.39
C ARG A 134 14.31 14.92 13.60
N GLN A 135 13.40 15.06 14.56
CA GLN A 135 12.37 14.04 14.83
C GLN A 135 11.43 13.87 13.63
N PHE A 136 11.04 14.98 13.00
CA PHE A 136 10.21 14.97 11.80
C PHE A 136 10.86 14.20 10.65
N VAL A 137 12.11 14.52 10.32
CA VAL A 137 12.84 13.89 9.21
C VAL A 137 13.06 12.40 9.47
N VAL A 138 13.55 12.03 10.66
CA VAL A 138 13.81 10.62 10.99
C VAL A 138 12.50 9.82 11.03
N GLY A 139 11.45 10.34 11.66
CA GLY A 139 10.16 9.64 11.74
C GLY A 139 9.53 9.44 10.37
N THR A 140 9.55 10.46 9.52
CA THR A 140 8.98 10.42 8.17
C THR A 140 9.73 9.47 7.24
N LEU A 141 11.05 9.37 7.37
CA LEU A 141 11.84 8.49 6.51
C LEU A 141 11.83 7.04 6.99
N ILE A 142 11.96 6.80 8.29
CA ILE A 142 12.17 5.44 8.82
C ILE A 142 10.87 4.66 8.95
N ILE A 143 9.81 5.25 9.51
CA ILE A 143 8.58 4.50 9.82
C ILE A 143 7.92 3.93 8.55
N PRO A 144 7.67 4.72 7.48
CA PRO A 144 7.06 4.20 6.26
C PRO A 144 8.00 3.25 5.51
N PHE A 145 9.31 3.52 5.54
CA PHE A 145 10.31 2.65 4.94
C PHE A 145 10.32 1.26 5.58
N THR A 146 10.35 1.17 6.91
CA THR A 146 10.31 -0.12 7.62
C THR A 146 9.03 -0.88 7.32
N PHE A 147 7.88 -0.21 7.32
CA PHE A 147 6.61 -0.85 6.96
C PHE A 147 6.64 -1.40 5.52
N THR A 148 7.12 -0.60 4.57
CA THR A 148 7.22 -1.00 3.16
C THR A 148 8.18 -2.18 2.99
N LEU A 149 9.32 -2.14 3.67
CA LEU A 149 10.32 -3.20 3.64
C LEU A 149 9.75 -4.50 4.21
N LEU A 150 9.02 -4.45 5.33
CA LEU A 150 8.35 -5.62 5.91
C LEU A 150 7.28 -6.17 4.96
N TRP A 151 6.41 -5.32 4.44
CA TRP A 151 5.33 -5.72 3.54
C TRP A 151 5.88 -6.39 2.27
N LEU A 152 6.81 -5.73 1.57
CA LEU A 152 7.39 -6.28 0.35
C LEU A 152 8.22 -7.53 0.62
N SER A 153 8.93 -7.61 1.74
CA SER A 153 9.69 -8.81 2.08
C SER A 153 8.78 -9.99 2.40
N VAL A 154 7.71 -9.80 3.17
CA VAL A 154 6.83 -10.92 3.52
C VAL A 154 6.02 -11.37 2.31
N PHE A 155 5.26 -10.48 1.67
CA PHE A 155 4.42 -10.88 0.54
C PHE A 155 5.20 -11.17 -0.73
N GLY A 156 6.24 -10.38 -1.03
CA GLY A 156 7.06 -10.58 -2.23
C GLY A 156 7.86 -11.88 -2.17
N ASN A 157 8.51 -12.17 -1.05
CA ASN A 157 9.23 -13.45 -0.92
C ASN A 157 8.28 -14.64 -0.81
N SER A 158 7.08 -14.48 -0.24
CA SER A 158 6.05 -15.52 -0.29
C SER A 158 5.62 -15.84 -1.72
N ALA A 159 5.40 -14.82 -2.56
CA ALA A 159 5.12 -15.03 -3.97
C ALA A 159 6.30 -15.68 -4.71
N LEU A 160 7.54 -15.28 -4.42
CA LEU A 160 8.73 -15.90 -4.99
C LEU A 160 8.88 -17.36 -4.54
N TYR A 161 8.58 -17.66 -3.28
CA TYR A 161 8.60 -19.01 -2.73
C TYR A 161 7.71 -19.96 -3.54
N GLU A 162 6.48 -19.54 -3.84
CA GLU A 162 5.57 -20.32 -4.70
C GLU A 162 6.17 -20.59 -6.08
N ILE A 163 6.77 -19.57 -6.70
CA ILE A 163 7.33 -19.67 -8.06
C ILE A 163 8.54 -20.61 -8.09
N ILE A 164 9.48 -20.46 -7.16
CA ILE A 164 10.70 -21.28 -7.14
C ILE A 164 10.44 -22.73 -6.74
N HIS A 165 9.34 -22.99 -6.03
CA HIS A 165 8.87 -24.35 -5.71
C HIS A 165 7.95 -24.95 -6.79
N GLY A 166 7.88 -24.34 -7.97
CA GLY A 166 7.28 -24.93 -9.16
C GLY A 166 5.84 -24.50 -9.47
N ASN A 167 5.30 -23.50 -8.78
CA ASN A 167 3.96 -22.96 -9.04
C ASN A 167 3.96 -22.02 -10.27
N ALA A 168 4.26 -22.58 -11.46
CA ALA A 168 4.34 -21.84 -12.71
C ALA A 168 2.98 -21.23 -13.14
N ALA A 169 1.88 -21.88 -12.76
CA ALA A 169 0.53 -21.36 -13.02
C ALA A 169 0.27 -20.06 -12.25
N PHE A 170 0.65 -19.99 -10.96
CA PHE A 170 0.60 -18.76 -10.18
C PHE A 170 1.46 -17.66 -10.81
N ALA A 171 2.68 -18.00 -11.25
CA ALA A 171 3.57 -17.05 -11.91
C ALA A 171 2.94 -16.43 -13.18
N ALA A 172 2.37 -17.28 -14.04
CA ALA A 172 1.74 -16.85 -15.28
C ALA A 172 0.52 -15.95 -15.02
N GLU A 173 -0.33 -16.33 -14.06
CA GLU A 173 -1.50 -15.54 -13.70
C GLU A 173 -1.11 -14.21 -13.05
N ALA A 174 -0.10 -14.17 -12.19
CA ALA A 174 0.37 -12.94 -11.56
C ALA A 174 0.95 -11.94 -12.56
N VAL A 175 1.57 -12.42 -13.65
CA VAL A 175 2.07 -11.57 -14.74
C VAL A 175 0.94 -11.09 -15.66
N ALA A 176 0.00 -11.98 -16.00
CA ALA A 176 -1.12 -11.65 -16.89
C ALA A 176 -2.16 -10.74 -16.21
N HIS A 177 -2.40 -10.95 -14.92
CA HIS A 177 -3.41 -10.27 -14.12
C HIS A 177 -2.84 -9.84 -12.74
N PRO A 178 -1.97 -8.81 -12.69
CA PRO A 178 -1.32 -8.37 -11.45
C PRO A 178 -2.30 -8.01 -10.33
N GLU A 179 -3.48 -7.50 -10.68
CA GLU A 179 -4.55 -7.16 -9.73
C GLU A 179 -5.09 -8.37 -8.94
N ARG A 180 -4.91 -9.59 -9.46
CA ARG A 180 -5.34 -10.85 -8.84
C ARG A 180 -4.26 -11.48 -7.98
N GLY A 181 -2.99 -11.22 -8.30
CA GLY A 181 -1.82 -11.88 -7.69
C GLY A 181 -1.83 -11.87 -6.16
N PHE A 182 -2.27 -10.77 -5.53
CA PHE A 182 -2.34 -10.68 -4.08
C PHE A 182 -3.32 -11.69 -3.45
N TYR A 183 -4.54 -11.81 -4.01
CA TYR A 183 -5.52 -12.77 -3.51
C TYR A 183 -5.16 -14.20 -3.90
N ASN A 184 -4.58 -14.40 -5.09
CA ASN A 184 -4.07 -15.71 -5.50
C ASN A 184 -2.96 -16.22 -4.58
N LEU A 185 -2.12 -15.30 -4.08
CA LEU A 185 -1.11 -15.63 -3.08
C LEU A 185 -1.78 -16.04 -1.77
N LEU A 186 -2.75 -15.25 -1.27
CA LEU A 186 -3.49 -15.60 -0.05
C LEU A 186 -4.21 -16.94 -0.15
N ALA A 187 -4.62 -17.36 -1.35
CA ALA A 187 -5.23 -18.66 -1.60
C ALA A 187 -4.27 -19.85 -1.43
N GLN A 188 -2.95 -19.61 -1.40
CA GLN A 188 -1.95 -20.64 -1.07
C GLN A 188 -1.86 -20.89 0.44
N TYR A 189 -2.48 -20.05 1.27
CA TYR A 189 -2.44 -20.13 2.72
C TYR A 189 -3.74 -20.74 3.28
N PRO A 190 -3.71 -21.35 4.47
CA PRO A 190 -4.93 -21.81 5.14
C PRO A 190 -5.89 -20.63 5.41
N ALA A 191 -7.16 -20.93 5.66
CA ALA A 191 -8.17 -19.92 6.01
C ALA A 191 -8.28 -18.75 4.99
N PHE A 192 -8.18 -19.05 3.69
CA PHE A 192 -8.28 -18.06 2.60
C PHE A 192 -9.43 -17.07 2.77
N THR A 193 -10.64 -17.54 3.07
CA THR A 193 -11.81 -16.66 3.26
C THR A 193 -11.56 -15.61 4.35
N PHE A 194 -10.89 -15.98 5.45
CA PHE A 194 -10.53 -15.06 6.52
C PHE A 194 -9.48 -14.05 6.04
N SER A 195 -8.35 -14.50 5.48
CA SER A 195 -7.27 -13.62 5.05
C SER A 195 -7.70 -12.70 3.89
N ALA A 196 -8.47 -13.21 2.93
CA ALA A 196 -9.06 -12.43 1.84
C ALA A 196 -10.10 -11.41 2.34
N SER A 197 -10.89 -11.73 3.37
CA SER A 197 -11.82 -10.78 3.99
C SER A 197 -11.05 -9.64 4.66
N VAL A 198 -10.03 -9.96 5.45
CA VAL A 198 -9.17 -8.95 6.09
C VAL A 198 -8.46 -8.09 5.04
N ALA A 199 -7.93 -8.69 3.98
CA ALA A 199 -7.33 -8.00 2.84
C ALA A 199 -8.30 -7.04 2.14
N THR A 200 -9.54 -7.49 1.89
CA THR A 200 -10.57 -6.67 1.24
C THR A 200 -10.96 -5.48 2.10
N ILE A 201 -11.16 -5.71 3.41
CA ILE A 201 -11.47 -4.63 4.38
C ILE A 201 -10.30 -3.64 4.45
N THR A 202 -9.08 -4.13 4.58
CA THR A 202 -7.85 -3.32 4.63
C THR A 202 -7.71 -2.46 3.37
N GLY A 203 -7.91 -3.05 2.18
CA GLY A 203 -7.87 -2.32 0.91
C GLY A 203 -8.96 -1.25 0.79
N LEU A 204 -10.18 -1.54 1.26
CA LEU A 204 -11.26 -0.56 1.28
C LEU A 204 -10.96 0.59 2.25
N LEU A 205 -10.44 0.27 3.44
CA LEU A 205 -10.02 1.27 4.43
C LEU A 205 -8.90 2.14 3.89
N PHE A 206 -7.84 1.57 3.30
CA PHE A 206 -6.78 2.36 2.65
C PHE A 206 -7.33 3.30 1.59
N TYR A 207 -8.26 2.83 0.77
CA TYR A 207 -8.88 3.66 -0.26
C TYR A 207 -9.66 4.83 0.36
N VAL A 208 -10.52 4.55 1.33
CA VAL A 208 -11.33 5.55 2.02
C VAL A 208 -10.47 6.57 2.77
N THR A 209 -9.50 6.12 3.58
CA THR A 209 -8.64 7.03 4.36
C THR A 209 -7.75 7.90 3.48
N SER A 210 -7.29 7.35 2.34
CA SER A 210 -6.50 8.11 1.37
C SER A 210 -7.35 9.15 0.64
N ALA A 211 -8.56 8.77 0.21
CA ALA A 211 -9.49 9.68 -0.45
C ALA A 211 -9.93 10.82 0.48
N ASP A 212 -10.24 10.50 1.73
CA ASP A 212 -10.63 11.46 2.77
C ASP A 212 -9.50 12.48 3.04
N SER A 213 -8.28 11.99 3.28
CA SER A 213 -7.12 12.84 3.47
C SER A 213 -6.85 13.74 2.26
N GLY A 214 -6.95 13.18 1.05
CA GLY A 214 -6.78 13.91 -0.20
C GLY A 214 -7.81 15.03 -0.39
N ALA A 215 -9.08 14.72 -0.12
CA ALA A 215 -10.18 15.69 -0.18
C ALA A 215 -10.00 16.83 0.83
N LEU A 216 -9.57 16.51 2.05
CA LEU A 216 -9.29 17.50 3.09
C LEU A 216 -8.17 18.46 2.69
N VAL A 217 -7.08 17.94 2.12
CA VAL A 217 -5.97 18.79 1.67
C VAL A 217 -6.35 19.64 0.46
N LEU A 218 -7.09 19.07 -0.49
CA LEU A 218 -7.61 19.85 -1.62
C LEU A 218 -8.52 20.99 -1.15
N GLY A 219 -9.41 20.70 -0.20
CA GLY A 219 -10.26 21.71 0.44
C GLY A 219 -9.45 22.82 1.12
N ASN A 220 -8.32 22.50 1.74
CA ASN A 220 -7.40 23.49 2.32
C ASN A 220 -6.74 24.38 1.24
N PHE A 221 -6.44 23.84 0.06
CA PHE A 221 -5.90 24.63 -1.05
C PHE A 221 -6.94 25.54 -1.72
N THR A 222 -8.22 25.20 -1.61
CA THR A 222 -9.32 25.98 -2.21
C THR A 222 -10.08 26.83 -1.20
N SER A 223 -9.61 26.95 0.04
CA SER A 223 -10.26 27.74 1.09
C SER A 223 -9.29 28.66 1.82
N LYS A 224 -9.83 29.68 2.52
CA LYS A 224 -9.05 30.51 3.45
C LYS A 224 -9.05 29.84 4.82
N LEU A 225 -7.88 29.31 5.20
CA LEU A 225 -7.68 28.76 6.53
C LEU A 225 -7.63 29.89 7.57
N LYS A 226 -8.27 29.68 8.71
CA LYS A 226 -8.07 30.52 9.89
C LYS A 226 -6.67 30.27 10.44
N ASP A 227 -5.97 31.32 10.89
CA ASP A 227 -4.65 31.17 11.49
C ASP A 227 -4.74 30.23 12.70
N ILE A 228 -3.88 29.21 12.73
CA ILE A 228 -3.85 28.19 13.79
C ILE A 228 -3.40 28.81 15.13
N ASN A 229 -2.83 30.01 15.09
CA ASN A 229 -2.43 30.80 16.26
C ASN A 229 -3.43 31.94 16.62
N SER A 230 -4.55 32.07 15.89
CA SER A 230 -5.65 33.02 16.18
C SER A 230 -6.85 32.33 16.78
#